data_AF-A0A2P8F7A5-F1
#
_entry.id   AF-A0A2P8F7A5-F1
#
_cell.length_a   1.000
_cell.length_b   1.000
_cell.length_c   1.000
_cell.angle_alpha   90.00
_cell.angle_beta   90.00
_cell.angle_gamma   90.00
#
_symmetry.space_group_name_H-M   'P 1'
#
loop_
_entity.id
_entity.type
_entity.pdbx_description
1 polymer ?
#
loop_
_entity_poly.entity_id
_entity_poly.type
_entity_poly.pdbx_seq_one_letter_code
_entity_poly.pdbx_strand_id
1 'polypeptide(L)'
;MKSSPPPPPYFAISPDAAMKIVESPVTTKDFENIANACFRGRSDLRSRGIDTRGEKKLRLFSTWEITRYLIPVATAHFRRVLRQNPALPQGRSEVEGGSKWFSMDEVLTLRQFFAAEGSKAKEYLPYRPKSLPAKIVTVASFKGGVGKTSTTAHLAMSAALDGYKVLAIDLDSQGSMTSMFNGYVDDEWGTVFPLLARHYAEHLRRENKKRSDRGDPPIPLDDTLSEALKKNAQSLIQKTHWPNIDLIGAQLDLYWTEFQIPVWRMGSRTWKLWDALSEILAQDSILTEYDIIFLDTPPALGYLTINGLAAADIVLVPTGANFLEFDSTGRFFDMLHSTFASIEDAENVAARALGAEELQFEWDAVCALLTRYDKNQQSEMANLIQSYLPETLLPYRQDFTALIGQAGEQVSGIYEADYRDFNRETYIRGRATFDETYAAFKRLLLGSWRRDEVAMESSKE
;
A
#
# COMPACT_ATOMS: atom_id res chain seq x y z
N MET A 1 -43.62 -17.01 -38.06
CA MET A 1 -42.42 -17.76 -37.65
C MET A 1 -41.42 -16.77 -37.07
N LYS A 2 -41.12 -16.84 -35.77
CA LYS A 2 -40.00 -16.07 -35.19
C LYS A 2 -38.71 -16.75 -35.66
N SER A 3 -37.85 -16.04 -36.37
CA SER A 3 -36.56 -16.57 -36.81
C SER A 3 -35.72 -16.90 -35.58
N SER A 4 -35.24 -18.14 -35.50
CA SER A 4 -34.27 -18.54 -34.49
C SER A 4 -33.06 -17.59 -34.52
N PRO A 5 -32.51 -17.19 -33.36
CA PRO A 5 -31.29 -16.40 -33.35
C PRO A 5 -30.17 -17.15 -34.11
N PRO A 6 -29.29 -16.41 -34.81
CA PRO A 6 -28.20 -17.04 -35.55
C PRO A 6 -27.32 -17.87 -34.61
N PRO A 7 -26.73 -18.97 -35.11
CA PRO A 7 -25.80 -19.75 -34.33
C PRO A 7 -24.59 -18.88 -33.92
N PRO A 8 -23.99 -19.16 -32.75
CA PRO A 8 -22.75 -18.50 -32.34
C PRO A 8 -21.68 -18.49 -33.45
N PRO A 9 -20.89 -17.40 -33.58
CA PRO A 9 -19.96 -17.20 -34.69
C PRO A 9 -18.76 -18.16 -34.71
N TYR A 10 -18.55 -18.93 -33.63
CA TYR A 10 -17.55 -19.99 -33.57
C TYR A 10 -18.02 -21.29 -34.23
N PHE A 11 -19.30 -21.42 -34.58
CA PHE A 11 -19.78 -22.55 -35.36
C PHE A 11 -19.35 -22.43 -36.82
N ALA A 12 -19.01 -23.58 -37.42
CA ALA A 12 -18.66 -23.72 -38.83
C ALA A 12 -17.44 -22.90 -39.30
N ILE A 13 -16.46 -22.64 -38.42
CA ILE A 13 -15.15 -22.11 -38.84
C ILE A 13 -14.48 -23.15 -39.74
N SER A 14 -14.22 -22.80 -41.00
CA SER A 14 -13.50 -23.65 -41.96
C SER A 14 -12.02 -23.73 -41.57
N PRO A 15 -11.45 -24.94 -41.38
CA PRO A 15 -10.02 -25.10 -41.14
C PRO A 15 -9.15 -24.48 -42.23
N ASP A 16 -9.54 -24.60 -43.50
CA ASP A 16 -8.82 -24.02 -44.63
C ASP A 16 -8.87 -22.49 -44.65
N ALA A 17 -9.98 -21.90 -44.20
CA ALA A 17 -10.09 -20.45 -44.05
C ALA A 17 -9.27 -19.95 -42.85
N ALA A 18 -9.27 -20.68 -41.73
CA ALA A 18 -8.48 -20.37 -40.55
C ALA A 18 -6.97 -20.47 -40.82
N MET A 19 -6.53 -21.45 -41.61
CA MET A 19 -5.13 -21.61 -42.01
C MET A 19 -4.60 -20.40 -42.78
N LYS A 20 -5.44 -19.69 -43.53
CA LYS A 20 -5.06 -18.46 -44.26
C LYS A 20 -4.84 -17.25 -43.34
N ILE A 21 -5.32 -17.30 -42.10
CA ILE A 21 -5.16 -16.24 -41.10
C ILE A 21 -3.87 -16.43 -40.31
N VAL A 22 -3.41 -17.68 -40.14
CA VAL A 22 -2.22 -18.00 -39.36
C VAL A 22 -0.98 -17.79 -40.23
N GLU A 23 -0.13 -16.84 -39.82
CA GLU A 23 1.17 -16.60 -40.45
C GLU A 23 2.21 -17.66 -40.03
N SER A 24 3.46 -17.48 -40.44
CA SER A 24 4.56 -18.37 -40.03
C SER A 24 4.74 -18.40 -38.51
N PRO A 25 5.24 -19.51 -37.93
CA PRO A 25 5.50 -19.60 -36.50
C PRO A 25 6.38 -18.45 -35.99
N VAL A 26 5.96 -17.86 -34.87
CA VAL A 26 6.62 -16.72 -34.22
C VAL A 26 7.83 -17.20 -33.42
N THR A 27 8.94 -16.46 -33.49
CA THR A 27 10.18 -16.72 -32.74
C THR A 27 10.38 -15.73 -31.59
N THR A 28 11.39 -15.96 -30.74
CA THR A 28 11.75 -15.01 -29.66
C THR A 28 12.14 -13.63 -30.18
N LYS A 29 12.74 -13.55 -31.37
CA LYS A 29 13.09 -12.27 -32.03
C LYS A 29 11.84 -11.50 -32.48
N ASP A 30 10.79 -12.23 -32.87
CA ASP A 30 9.53 -11.59 -33.25
C ASP A 30 8.83 -10.97 -32.03
N PHE A 31 8.98 -11.55 -30.83
CA PHE A 31 8.52 -10.91 -29.60
C PHE A 31 9.23 -9.59 -29.32
N GLU A 32 10.54 -9.48 -29.58
CA GLU A 32 11.27 -8.21 -29.47
C GLU A 32 10.70 -7.17 -30.44
N ASN A 33 10.41 -7.56 -31.69
CA ASN A 33 9.79 -6.68 -32.69
C ASN A 33 8.40 -6.21 -32.25
N ILE A 34 7.58 -7.10 -31.71
CA ILE A 34 6.24 -6.79 -31.17
C ILE A 34 6.36 -5.85 -29.97
N ALA A 35 7.27 -6.13 -29.03
CA ALA A 35 7.52 -5.28 -27.87
C ALA A 35 7.94 -3.87 -28.28
N ASN A 36 8.85 -3.74 -29.25
CA ASN A 36 9.28 -2.46 -29.81
C ASN A 36 8.14 -1.72 -30.54
N ALA A 37 7.26 -2.44 -31.25
CA ALA A 37 6.07 -1.86 -31.86
C ALA A 37 5.09 -1.33 -30.79
N CYS A 38 4.82 -2.10 -29.75
CA CYS A 38 4.00 -1.69 -28.61
C CYS A 38 4.62 -0.51 -27.86
N PHE A 39 5.93 -0.48 -27.64
CA PHE A 39 6.64 0.65 -27.02
C PHE A 39 6.48 1.93 -27.84
N ARG A 40 6.73 1.87 -29.15
CA ARG A 40 6.52 3.02 -30.06
C ARG A 40 5.08 3.49 -30.06
N GLY A 41 4.12 2.55 -30.10
CA GLY A 41 2.68 2.87 -30.02
C GLY A 41 2.32 3.57 -28.71
N ARG A 42 2.77 3.04 -27.55
CA ARG A 42 2.57 3.68 -26.25
C ARG A 42 3.20 5.06 -26.17
N SER A 43 4.43 5.23 -26.68
CA SER A 43 5.12 6.51 -26.67
C SER A 43 4.46 7.54 -27.60
N ASP A 44 3.95 7.12 -28.77
CA ASP A 44 3.19 7.98 -29.68
C ASP A 44 1.85 8.41 -29.07
N LEU A 45 1.08 7.47 -28.51
CA LEU A 45 -0.17 7.78 -27.79
C LEU A 45 0.07 8.77 -26.64
N ARG A 46 1.13 8.56 -25.85
CA ARG A 46 1.59 9.49 -24.81
C ARG A 46 1.91 10.88 -25.37
N SER A 47 2.67 10.96 -26.46
CA SER A 47 3.03 12.25 -27.07
C SER A 47 1.82 13.03 -27.59
N ARG A 48 0.72 12.32 -27.91
CA ARG A 48 -0.56 12.90 -28.34
C ARG A 48 -1.48 13.28 -27.17
N GLY A 49 -1.00 13.18 -25.93
CA GLY A 49 -1.82 13.46 -24.75
C GLY A 49 -2.94 12.43 -24.54
N ILE A 50 -2.92 11.29 -25.24
CA ILE A 50 -3.70 10.09 -24.88
C ILE A 50 -2.91 9.40 -23.79
N ASP A 51 -2.84 10.12 -22.70
CA ASP A 51 -2.14 9.77 -21.51
C ASP A 51 -3.17 9.83 -20.40
N THR A 52 -3.43 8.69 -19.75
CA THR A 52 -4.32 8.65 -18.58
C THR A 52 -3.76 9.48 -17.42
N ARG A 53 -2.50 9.94 -17.51
CA ARG A 53 -1.77 10.83 -16.59
C ARG A 53 -2.09 12.32 -16.78
N GLY A 54 -3.35 12.70 -16.63
CA GLY A 54 -3.65 14.10 -16.29
C GLY A 54 -2.90 14.50 -15.01
N GLU A 55 -2.54 15.78 -14.84
CA GLU A 55 -2.10 16.29 -13.53
C GLU A 55 -3.23 16.05 -12.52
N LYS A 56 -3.16 14.95 -11.75
CA LYS A 56 -4.10 14.71 -10.68
C LYS A 56 -3.82 15.75 -9.61
N LYS A 57 -4.83 16.53 -9.23
CA LYS A 57 -4.77 17.47 -8.11
C LYS A 57 -5.79 17.01 -7.09
N LEU A 58 -5.37 16.92 -5.84
CA LEU A 58 -6.32 16.65 -4.76
C LEU A 58 -7.34 17.79 -4.72
N ARG A 59 -8.61 17.41 -4.65
CA ARG A 59 -9.73 18.36 -4.54
C ARG A 59 -9.56 19.29 -3.33
N LEU A 60 -10.31 20.39 -3.35
CA LEU A 60 -10.40 21.28 -2.19
C LEU A 60 -11.40 20.75 -1.16
N PHE A 61 -11.20 21.15 0.10
CA PHE A 61 -12.05 20.80 1.22
C PHE A 61 -12.87 22.00 1.67
N SER A 62 -14.18 21.81 1.82
CA SER A 62 -15.05 22.85 2.34
C SER A 62 -14.84 23.07 3.84
N THR A 63 -15.21 24.26 4.34
CA THR A 63 -15.23 24.52 5.80
C THR A 63 -16.04 23.46 6.58
N TRP A 64 -17.13 22.96 5.99
CA TRP A 64 -17.94 21.92 6.63
C TRP A 64 -17.17 20.61 6.78
N GLU A 65 -16.48 20.15 5.73
CA GLU A 65 -15.70 18.92 5.80
C GLU A 65 -14.55 19.04 6.78
N ILE A 66 -13.82 20.17 6.77
CA ILE A 66 -12.70 20.41 7.68
C ILE A 66 -13.19 20.27 9.13
N THR A 67 -14.28 20.97 9.47
CA THR A 67 -14.77 21.04 10.86
C THR A 67 -15.54 19.80 11.31
N ARG A 68 -15.98 18.96 10.36
CA ARG A 68 -16.67 17.69 10.64
C ARG A 68 -15.71 16.51 10.75
N TYR A 69 -14.72 16.44 9.87
CA TYR A 69 -13.93 15.23 9.66
C TYR A 69 -12.43 15.38 9.95
N LEU A 70 -11.88 16.59 9.82
CA LEU A 70 -10.42 16.75 9.82
C LEU A 70 -9.95 17.39 11.13
N ILE A 71 -10.50 18.55 11.48
CA ILE A 71 -10.11 19.33 12.65
C ILE A 71 -11.30 19.40 13.61
N PRO A 72 -11.16 18.93 14.87
CA PRO A 72 -12.28 18.84 15.82
C PRO A 72 -12.67 20.21 16.40
N VAL A 73 -13.11 21.15 15.57
CA VAL A 73 -13.51 22.50 15.97
C VAL A 73 -14.91 22.85 15.48
N ALA A 74 -15.66 23.56 16.31
CA ALA A 74 -16.98 24.04 15.90
C ALA A 74 -16.84 25.06 14.75
N THR A 75 -17.68 24.95 13.73
CA THR A 75 -17.61 25.78 12.51
C THR A 75 -17.64 27.28 12.80
N ALA A 76 -18.46 27.72 13.75
CA ALA A 76 -18.53 29.13 14.15
C ALA A 76 -17.21 29.62 14.78
N HIS A 77 -16.56 28.78 15.59
CA HIS A 77 -15.27 29.09 16.18
C HIS A 77 -14.16 29.15 15.13
N PHE A 78 -14.12 28.16 14.22
CA PHE A 78 -13.18 28.13 13.10
C PHE A 78 -13.24 29.42 12.27
N ARG A 79 -14.45 29.83 11.85
CA ARG A 79 -14.66 31.09 11.09
C ARG A 79 -14.28 32.34 11.86
N ARG A 80 -14.40 32.34 13.19
CA ARG A 80 -14.00 33.46 14.04
C ARG A 80 -12.48 33.55 14.14
N VAL A 81 -11.80 32.42 14.31
CA VAL A 81 -10.33 32.34 14.36
C VAL A 81 -9.71 32.84 13.05
N LEU A 82 -10.23 32.40 11.89
CA LEU A 82 -9.71 32.88 10.60
C LEU A 82 -9.85 34.40 10.42
N ARG A 83 -10.99 34.98 10.85
CA ARG A 83 -11.21 36.44 10.82
C ARG A 83 -10.25 37.21 11.73
N GLN A 84 -9.89 36.64 12.87
CA GLN A 84 -8.96 37.25 13.83
C GLN A 84 -7.50 37.09 13.42
N ASN A 85 -7.19 36.14 12.54
CA ASN A 85 -5.84 35.82 12.10
C ASN A 85 -5.76 35.87 10.56
N PRO A 86 -5.68 37.07 9.95
CA PRO A 86 -5.66 37.21 8.49
C PRO A 86 -4.45 36.54 7.80
N ALA A 87 -3.38 36.28 8.54
CA ALA A 87 -2.18 35.59 8.04
C ALA A 87 -2.39 34.08 7.85
N LEU A 88 -3.40 33.48 8.48
CA LEU A 88 -3.73 32.07 8.26
C LEU A 88 -4.35 31.87 6.87
N PRO A 89 -4.29 30.64 6.31
CA PRO A 89 -5.04 30.30 5.12
C PRO A 89 -6.52 30.67 5.26
N GLN A 90 -7.01 31.51 4.35
CA GLN A 90 -8.40 31.99 4.36
C GLN A 90 -9.33 31.16 3.46
N GLY A 91 -8.74 30.28 2.65
CA GLY A 91 -9.44 29.51 1.63
C GLY A 91 -9.93 30.39 0.48
N ARG A 92 -10.31 29.72 -0.61
CA ARG A 92 -10.78 30.33 -1.85
C ARG A 92 -12.30 30.22 -1.91
N SER A 93 -12.95 31.13 -2.62
CA SER A 93 -14.38 31.02 -2.92
C SER A 93 -14.60 31.32 -4.39
N GLU A 94 -15.47 30.55 -5.02
CA GLU A 94 -15.87 30.76 -6.42
C GLU A 94 -16.80 31.97 -6.57
N VAL A 95 -17.52 32.35 -5.51
CA VAL A 95 -18.46 33.48 -5.48
C VAL A 95 -18.25 34.34 -4.25
N GLU A 96 -18.51 35.64 -4.37
CA GLU A 96 -18.42 36.57 -3.24
C GLU A 96 -19.45 36.19 -2.15
N GLY A 97 -18.97 35.96 -0.92
CA GLY A 97 -19.81 35.46 0.19
C GLY A 97 -20.09 33.95 0.15
N GLY A 98 -19.55 33.20 -0.81
CA GLY A 98 -19.71 31.76 -0.92
C GLY A 98 -18.94 30.92 0.10
N SER A 99 -19.12 29.60 0.03
CA SER A 99 -18.34 28.65 0.82
C SER A 99 -16.84 28.82 0.58
N LYS A 100 -16.05 28.69 1.65
CA LYS A 100 -14.59 28.70 1.59
C LYS A 100 -14.07 27.28 1.42
N TRP A 101 -13.13 27.16 0.49
CA TRP A 101 -12.49 25.92 0.04
C TRP A 101 -10.99 25.99 0.27
N PHE A 102 -10.41 24.93 0.82
CA PHE A 102 -9.02 24.91 1.25
C PHE A 102 -8.29 23.74 0.58
N SER A 103 -7.02 23.94 0.21
CA SER A 103 -6.17 22.82 -0.18
C SER A 103 -5.79 21.99 1.06
N MET A 104 -5.31 20.77 0.85
CA MET A 104 -4.86 19.94 1.97
C MET A 104 -3.67 20.57 2.72
N ASP A 105 -2.74 21.25 2.03
CA ASP A 105 -1.67 22.03 2.69
C ASP A 105 -2.20 23.11 3.63
N GLU A 106 -3.23 23.84 3.18
CA GLU A 106 -3.88 24.86 4.01
C GLU A 106 -4.56 24.21 5.22
N VAL A 107 -5.21 23.05 5.04
CA VAL A 107 -5.82 22.30 6.15
C VAL A 107 -4.77 21.84 7.16
N LEU A 108 -3.63 21.31 6.70
CA LEU A 108 -2.53 20.88 7.58
C LEU A 108 -1.92 22.07 8.34
N THR A 109 -1.75 23.21 7.67
CA THR A 109 -1.30 24.47 8.31
C THR A 109 -2.27 24.92 9.39
N LEU A 110 -3.57 24.89 9.11
CA LEU A 110 -4.61 25.22 10.08
C LEU A 110 -4.64 24.22 11.25
N ARG A 111 -4.46 22.93 10.98
CA ARG A 111 -4.35 21.89 12.02
C ARG A 111 -3.20 22.18 12.99
N GLN A 112 -2.02 22.54 12.46
CA GLN A 112 -0.87 22.93 13.28
C GLN A 112 -1.16 24.19 14.12
N PHE A 113 -1.80 25.21 13.53
CA PHE A 113 -2.20 26.39 14.28
C PHE A 113 -3.15 26.05 15.44
N PHE A 114 -4.19 25.25 15.21
CA PHE A 114 -5.10 24.84 16.26
C PHE A 114 -4.40 23.94 17.31
N ALA A 115 -3.41 23.15 16.93
CA ALA A 115 -2.61 22.39 17.87
C ALA A 115 -1.79 23.27 18.82
N ALA A 116 -1.27 24.40 18.32
CA ALA A 116 -0.48 25.34 19.11
C ALA A 116 -1.35 26.27 19.98
N GLU A 117 -2.41 26.84 19.40
CA GLU A 117 -3.19 27.93 20.01
C GLU A 117 -4.60 27.50 20.49
N GLY A 118 -5.04 26.29 20.12
CA GLY A 118 -6.36 25.78 20.43
C GLY A 118 -6.52 25.27 21.86
N SER A 119 -7.67 24.66 22.12
CA SER A 119 -7.96 24.11 23.45
C SER A 119 -7.10 22.89 23.73
N LYS A 120 -6.40 22.89 24.87
CA LYS A 120 -5.65 21.71 25.35
C LYS A 120 -6.53 20.48 25.62
N ALA A 121 -7.85 20.65 25.72
CA ALA A 121 -8.80 19.55 25.89
C ALA A 121 -9.14 18.83 24.57
N LYS A 122 -8.54 19.21 23.44
CA LYS A 122 -8.78 18.62 22.13
C LYS A 122 -7.48 18.13 21.50
N GLU A 123 -7.56 17.01 20.83
CA GLU A 123 -6.46 16.45 20.05
C GLU A 123 -6.54 16.95 18.62
N TYR A 124 -5.66 17.89 18.26
CA TYR A 124 -5.59 18.45 16.91
C TYR A 124 -4.58 17.72 16.02
N LEU A 125 -3.49 17.22 16.63
CA LEU A 125 -2.50 16.37 15.96
C LEU A 125 -2.79 14.92 16.30
N PRO A 126 -2.56 14.00 15.35
CA PRO A 126 -2.69 12.59 15.64
C PRO A 126 -1.61 12.13 16.63
N TYR A 127 -1.92 11.09 17.40
CA TYR A 127 -0.99 10.52 18.37
C TYR A 127 0.12 9.72 17.67
N ARG A 128 1.37 10.11 17.91
CA ARG A 128 2.59 9.43 17.46
C ARG A 128 3.71 9.68 18.46
N PRO A 129 4.18 8.66 19.20
CA PRO A 129 5.30 8.83 20.13
C PRO A 129 6.60 9.17 19.39
N LYS A 130 7.19 10.35 19.65
CA LYS A 130 8.35 10.86 18.90
C LYS A 130 9.59 9.98 18.94
N SER A 131 9.72 9.12 19.95
CA SER A 131 10.87 8.23 20.16
C SER A 131 10.73 6.85 19.52
N LEU A 132 9.54 6.48 19.06
CA LEU A 132 9.29 5.18 18.44
C LEU A 132 9.43 5.28 16.92
N PRO A 133 9.66 4.17 16.20
CA PRO A 133 9.63 4.14 14.74
C PRO A 133 8.20 4.21 14.17
N ALA A 134 8.11 4.52 12.88
CA ALA A 134 6.89 4.41 12.08
C ALA A 134 6.36 2.97 12.17
N LYS A 135 5.03 2.82 12.08
CA LYS A 135 4.43 1.49 11.98
C LYS A 135 4.28 1.08 10.52
N ILE A 136 4.76 -0.10 10.19
CA ILE A 136 4.64 -0.73 8.88
C ILE A 136 3.37 -1.57 8.88
N VAL A 137 2.50 -1.29 7.91
CA VAL A 137 1.20 -1.92 7.78
C VAL A 137 1.13 -2.60 6.42
N THR A 138 1.03 -3.92 6.43
CA THR A 138 0.95 -4.71 5.20
C THR A 138 -0.46 -5.18 4.95
N VAL A 139 -0.97 -4.90 3.75
CA VAL A 139 -2.25 -5.45 3.29
C VAL A 139 -1.95 -6.62 2.37
N ALA A 140 -2.38 -7.81 2.75
CA ALA A 140 -2.07 -9.05 2.03
C ALA A 140 -3.27 -9.98 1.90
N SER A 141 -3.34 -10.74 0.81
CA SER A 141 -4.41 -11.71 0.56
C SER A 141 -4.00 -12.64 -0.58
N PHE A 142 -4.42 -13.91 -0.50
CA PHE A 142 -4.18 -14.89 -1.57
C PHE A 142 -4.96 -14.65 -2.88
N LYS A 143 -6.06 -13.90 -2.83
CA LYS A 143 -6.96 -13.76 -3.98
C LYS A 143 -6.84 -12.38 -4.65
N GLY A 144 -6.72 -12.36 -5.98
CA GLY A 144 -6.85 -11.13 -6.77
C GLY A 144 -8.27 -10.57 -6.64
N GLY A 145 -8.40 -9.24 -6.54
CA GLY A 145 -9.71 -8.57 -6.57
C GLY A 145 -10.50 -8.53 -5.26
N VAL A 146 -9.94 -8.98 -4.12
CA VAL A 146 -10.59 -8.84 -2.80
C VAL A 146 -10.43 -7.44 -2.18
N GLY A 147 -9.88 -6.49 -2.92
CA GLY A 147 -9.75 -5.11 -2.49
C GLY A 147 -8.48 -4.76 -1.71
N LYS A 148 -7.37 -5.51 -1.85
CA LYS A 148 -6.05 -5.18 -1.27
C LYS A 148 -5.61 -3.75 -1.54
N THR A 149 -5.22 -3.45 -2.79
CA THR A 149 -4.77 -2.13 -3.22
C THR A 149 -5.74 -1.02 -2.85
N SER A 150 -7.04 -1.27 -3.03
CA SER A 150 -8.06 -0.30 -2.64
C SER A 150 -8.05 -0.05 -1.14
N THR A 151 -7.99 -1.10 -0.30
CA THR A 151 -7.91 -0.97 1.15
C THR A 151 -6.63 -0.24 1.56
N THR A 152 -5.47 -0.62 1.01
CA THR A 152 -4.18 0.01 1.27
C THR A 152 -4.22 1.51 0.96
N ALA A 153 -4.67 1.88 -0.24
CA ALA A 153 -4.77 3.27 -0.66
C ALA A 153 -5.77 4.06 0.19
N HIS A 154 -6.93 3.50 0.52
CA HIS A 154 -7.93 4.19 1.34
C HIS A 154 -7.48 4.38 2.79
N LEU A 155 -6.75 3.42 3.37
CA LEU A 155 -6.16 3.58 4.70
C LEU A 155 -5.08 4.67 4.69
N ALA A 156 -4.23 4.70 3.66
CA ALA A 156 -3.23 5.75 3.47
C ALA A 156 -3.89 7.14 3.34
N MET A 157 -4.93 7.27 2.53
CA MET A 157 -5.72 8.50 2.39
C MET A 157 -6.39 8.92 3.71
N SER A 158 -6.96 7.96 4.45
CA SER A 158 -7.59 8.24 5.75
C SER A 158 -6.58 8.72 6.78
N ALA A 159 -5.41 8.08 6.85
CA ALA A 159 -4.30 8.49 7.71
C ALA A 159 -3.78 9.88 7.35
N ALA A 160 -3.66 10.18 6.05
CA ALA A 160 -3.28 11.51 5.59
C ALA A 160 -4.29 12.58 5.99
N LEU A 161 -5.60 12.30 5.85
CA LEU A 161 -6.66 13.20 6.30
C LEU A 161 -6.64 13.43 7.82
N ASP A 162 -6.32 12.39 8.59
CA ASP A 162 -6.13 12.45 10.06
C ASP A 162 -4.88 13.28 10.46
N GLY A 163 -3.97 13.53 9.52
CA GLY A 163 -2.82 14.41 9.69
C GLY A 163 -1.48 13.70 9.84
N TYR A 164 -1.43 12.38 9.63
CA TYR A 164 -0.17 11.63 9.61
C TYR A 164 0.61 11.90 8.33
N LYS A 165 1.94 11.76 8.39
CA LYS A 165 2.82 11.62 7.22
C LYS A 165 2.88 10.15 6.83
N VAL A 166 2.49 9.86 5.60
CA VAL A 166 2.33 8.49 5.10
C VAL A 166 3.30 8.21 3.98
N LEU A 167 3.93 7.04 4.03
CA LEU A 167 4.63 6.45 2.89
C LEU A 167 3.84 5.24 2.39
N ALA A 168 3.45 5.25 1.13
CA ALA A 168 2.91 4.07 0.45
C ALA A 168 4.04 3.38 -0.34
N ILE A 169 4.19 2.07 -0.19
CA ILE A 169 5.17 1.27 -0.94
C ILE A 169 4.41 0.19 -1.70
N ASP A 170 4.44 0.29 -3.03
CA ASP A 170 3.83 -0.68 -3.91
C ASP A 170 4.82 -1.83 -4.14
N LEU A 171 4.48 -3.03 -3.68
CA LEU A 171 5.25 -4.26 -3.92
C LEU A 171 4.61 -5.10 -5.03
N ASP A 172 3.44 -4.72 -5.53
CA ASP A 172 2.77 -5.42 -6.62
C ASP A 172 3.22 -4.85 -7.97
N SER A 173 3.95 -5.66 -8.75
CA SER A 173 4.39 -5.33 -10.12
C SER A 173 3.27 -4.81 -11.04
N GLN A 174 1.99 -5.08 -10.74
CA GLN A 174 0.86 -4.51 -11.49
C GLN A 174 0.75 -2.98 -11.34
N GLY A 175 1.39 -2.36 -10.33
CA GLY A 175 1.45 -0.92 -10.18
C GLY A 175 0.09 -0.25 -9.95
N SER A 176 -0.87 -0.99 -9.37
CA SER A 176 -2.23 -0.48 -9.18
C SER A 176 -2.26 0.63 -8.13
N MET A 177 -1.53 0.48 -7.01
CA MET A 177 -1.40 1.55 -6.02
C MET A 177 -0.63 2.74 -6.58
N THR A 178 0.44 2.46 -7.33
CA THR A 178 1.23 3.45 -8.05
C THR A 178 0.35 4.32 -8.94
N SER A 179 -0.55 3.71 -9.70
CA SER A 179 -1.51 4.41 -10.57
C SER A 179 -2.52 5.24 -9.78
N MET A 180 -3.05 4.73 -8.65
CA MET A 180 -4.02 5.47 -7.81
C MET A 180 -3.44 6.79 -7.27
N PHE A 181 -2.15 6.77 -6.92
CA PHE A 181 -1.40 7.93 -6.42
C PHE A 181 -0.70 8.74 -7.51
N ASN A 182 -0.98 8.45 -8.79
CA ASN A 182 -0.42 9.14 -9.95
C ASN A 182 1.13 9.11 -9.98
N GLY A 183 1.72 8.01 -9.48
CA GLY A 183 3.16 7.77 -9.52
C GLY A 183 3.62 7.29 -10.89
N TYR A 184 4.90 7.52 -11.19
CA TYR A 184 5.54 7.03 -12.41
C TYR A 184 6.84 6.31 -12.07
N VAL A 185 7.01 5.13 -12.64
CA VAL A 185 8.22 4.32 -12.49
C VAL A 185 8.64 3.88 -13.88
N ASP A 186 9.86 4.24 -14.28
CA ASP A 186 10.35 4.02 -15.64
C ASP A 186 10.83 2.58 -15.86
N ASP A 187 11.57 2.05 -14.88
CA ASP A 187 12.19 0.73 -14.88
C ASP A 187 12.20 0.13 -13.46
N GLU A 188 12.72 -1.09 -13.27
CA GLU A 188 12.81 -1.73 -11.95
C GLU A 188 13.67 -0.93 -10.95
N TRP A 189 14.54 -0.03 -11.41
CA TRP A 189 15.39 0.81 -10.56
C TRP A 189 14.65 1.96 -9.89
N GLY A 190 13.41 2.24 -10.29
CA GLY A 190 12.50 3.13 -9.57
C GLY A 190 11.57 2.41 -8.59
N THR A 191 11.78 1.11 -8.35
CA THR A 191 10.97 0.27 -7.45
C THR A 191 11.73 -0.10 -6.18
N VAL A 192 11.18 -0.99 -5.34
CA VAL A 192 11.90 -1.55 -4.18
C VAL A 192 13.07 -2.48 -4.54
N PHE A 193 13.16 -2.97 -5.78
CA PHE A 193 14.24 -3.87 -6.24
C PHE A 193 15.66 -3.41 -5.84
N PRO A 194 16.11 -2.18 -6.16
CA PRO A 194 17.43 -1.70 -5.78
C PRO A 194 17.69 -1.68 -4.26
N LEU A 195 16.65 -1.53 -3.43
CA LEU A 195 16.80 -1.58 -1.96
C LEU A 195 17.12 -3.00 -1.49
N LEU A 196 16.43 -4.01 -2.04
CA LEU A 196 16.70 -5.41 -1.75
C LEU A 196 18.07 -5.85 -2.29
N ALA A 197 18.40 -5.40 -3.51
CA ALA A 197 19.72 -5.63 -4.11
C ALA A 197 20.84 -4.99 -3.26
N ARG A 198 20.63 -3.77 -2.75
CA ARG A 198 21.58 -3.08 -1.86
C ARG A 198 21.78 -3.86 -0.57
N HIS A 199 20.69 -4.29 0.06
CA HIS A 199 20.77 -5.08 1.29
C HIS A 199 21.58 -6.37 1.09
N TYR A 200 21.35 -7.08 -0.03
CA TYR A 200 22.14 -8.25 -0.38
C TYR A 200 23.61 -7.92 -0.66
N ALA A 201 23.89 -6.82 -1.37
CA ALA A 201 25.25 -6.37 -1.66
C ALA A 201 26.03 -6.02 -0.38
N GLU A 202 25.39 -5.37 0.59
CA GLU A 202 25.95 -5.06 1.90
C GLU A 202 26.19 -6.34 2.73
N HIS A 203 25.28 -7.31 2.66
CA HIS A 203 25.49 -8.65 3.23
C HIS A 203 26.70 -9.33 2.62
N LEU A 204 26.85 -9.33 1.29
CA LEU A 204 28.03 -9.90 0.63
C LEU A 204 29.32 -9.19 1.02
N ARG A 205 29.32 -7.86 1.19
CA ARG A 205 30.49 -7.13 1.70
C ARG A 205 30.88 -7.60 3.10
N ARG A 206 29.90 -7.80 3.99
CA ARG A 206 30.12 -8.35 5.34
C ARG A 206 30.67 -9.78 5.30
N GLU A 207 30.11 -10.63 4.45
CA GLU A 207 30.58 -12.02 4.30
C GLU A 207 31.97 -12.11 3.66
N ASN A 208 32.26 -11.27 2.66
CA ASN A 208 33.57 -11.21 2.01
C ASN A 208 34.67 -10.78 2.96
N LYS A 209 34.36 -9.89 3.91
CA LYS A 209 35.31 -9.55 4.98
C LYS A 209 35.67 -10.79 5.80
N LYS A 210 34.66 -11.55 6.25
CA LYS A 210 34.87 -12.81 7.00
C LYS A 210 35.63 -13.86 6.19
N ARG A 211 35.32 -13.99 4.89
CA ARG A 211 36.03 -14.88 3.96
C ARG A 211 37.50 -14.52 3.82
N SER A 212 37.79 -13.24 3.60
CA SER A 212 39.16 -12.74 3.51
C SER A 212 39.96 -13.03 4.79
N ASP A 213 39.33 -12.87 5.96
CA ASP A 213 39.95 -13.19 7.26
C ASP A 213 40.28 -14.70 7.40
N ARG A 214 39.52 -15.57 6.72
CA ARG A 214 39.76 -17.02 6.64
C ARG A 214 40.70 -17.44 5.49
N GLY A 215 41.09 -16.51 4.61
CA GLY A 215 41.86 -16.80 3.39
C GLY A 215 41.02 -17.36 2.23
N ASP A 216 39.68 -17.33 2.34
CA ASP A 216 38.76 -17.74 1.28
C ASP A 216 38.63 -16.65 0.20
N PRO A 217 38.45 -17.00 -1.09
CA PRO A 217 38.21 -16.02 -2.13
C PRO A 217 36.86 -15.28 -1.94
N PRO A 218 36.79 -13.97 -2.25
CA PRO A 218 35.56 -13.20 -2.14
C PRO A 218 34.53 -13.63 -3.19
N ILE A 219 33.26 -13.51 -2.84
CA ILE A 219 32.12 -13.59 -3.76
C ILE A 219 32.09 -12.24 -4.52
N PRO A 220 32.20 -12.22 -5.86
CA PRO A 220 32.17 -10.97 -6.61
C PRO A 220 30.80 -10.30 -6.51
N LEU A 221 30.82 -8.97 -6.47
CA LEU A 221 29.63 -8.15 -6.73
C LEU A 221 29.53 -7.96 -8.24
N ASP A 222 28.39 -8.29 -8.83
CA ASP A 222 28.13 -7.96 -10.23
C ASP A 222 27.82 -6.44 -10.37
N ASP A 223 27.63 -6.01 -11.62
CA ASP A 223 27.33 -4.60 -11.92
C ASP A 223 26.02 -4.15 -11.27
N THR A 224 25.00 -5.00 -11.24
CA THR A 224 23.71 -4.73 -10.59
C THR A 224 23.88 -4.44 -9.09
N LEU A 225 24.61 -5.28 -8.37
CA LEU A 225 24.85 -5.09 -6.95
C LEU A 225 25.72 -3.86 -6.67
N SER A 226 26.67 -3.59 -7.56
CA SER A 226 27.54 -2.40 -7.48
C SER A 226 26.75 -1.09 -7.69
N GLU A 227 25.79 -1.08 -8.60
CA GLU A 227 24.88 0.07 -8.80
C GLU A 227 23.86 0.20 -7.67
N ALA A 228 23.32 -0.92 -7.15
CA ALA A 228 22.38 -0.91 -6.03
C ALA A 228 22.96 -0.26 -4.76
N LEU A 229 24.26 -0.44 -4.51
CA LEU A 229 24.98 0.19 -3.39
C LEU A 229 24.98 1.72 -3.43
N LYS A 230 24.64 2.34 -4.57
CA LYS A 230 24.53 3.81 -4.72
C LYS A 230 23.12 4.33 -4.48
N LYS A 231 22.14 3.44 -4.33
CA LYS A 231 20.72 3.78 -4.13
C LYS A 231 20.39 3.90 -2.65
N ASN A 232 19.35 4.66 -2.36
CA ASN A 232 18.71 4.73 -1.04
C ASN A 232 17.20 4.93 -1.20
N ALA A 233 16.44 4.68 -0.14
CA ALA A 233 14.99 4.79 -0.16
C ALA A 233 14.55 6.21 -0.58
N GLN A 234 15.21 7.27 -0.10
CA GLN A 234 14.88 8.66 -0.48
C GLN A 234 14.94 8.89 -2.00
N SER A 235 15.90 8.28 -2.69
CA SER A 235 16.06 8.43 -4.15
C SER A 235 14.92 7.80 -4.95
N LEU A 236 14.12 6.94 -4.32
CA LEU A 236 12.99 6.22 -4.92
C LEU A 236 11.64 6.82 -4.51
N ILE A 237 11.63 7.65 -3.47
CA ILE A 237 10.42 8.30 -2.96
C ILE A 237 10.00 9.42 -3.92
N GLN A 238 8.76 9.32 -4.38
CA GLN A 238 8.10 10.31 -5.23
C GLN A 238 6.93 10.97 -4.49
N LYS A 239 6.74 12.27 -4.75
CA LYS A 239 5.58 13.02 -4.26
C LYS A 239 4.33 12.61 -5.03
N THR A 240 3.20 12.54 -4.32
CA THR A 240 1.89 12.30 -4.93
C THR A 240 1.10 13.61 -4.99
N HIS A 241 -0.11 13.56 -5.55
CA HIS A 241 -1.04 14.69 -5.50
C HIS A 241 -1.62 14.96 -4.09
N TRP A 242 -1.33 14.09 -3.12
CA TRP A 242 -1.60 14.31 -1.70
C TRP A 242 -0.36 14.90 -1.02
N PRO A 243 -0.45 16.04 -0.30
CA PRO A 243 0.74 16.69 0.25
C PRO A 243 1.50 15.90 1.32
N ASN A 244 0.82 14.96 1.99
CA ASN A 244 1.37 14.14 3.07
C ASN A 244 1.26 12.63 2.80
N ILE A 245 1.15 12.24 1.53
CA ILE A 245 1.37 10.85 1.09
C ILE A 245 2.50 10.89 0.06
N ASP A 246 3.57 10.19 0.37
CA ASP A 246 4.64 9.90 -0.57
C ASP A 246 4.56 8.44 -1.02
N LEU A 247 5.20 8.12 -2.14
CA LEU A 247 5.10 6.82 -2.78
C LEU A 247 6.48 6.27 -3.16
N ILE A 248 6.73 4.99 -2.89
CA ILE A 248 7.68 4.17 -3.65
C ILE A 248 6.83 3.31 -4.58
N GLY A 249 6.97 3.50 -5.88
CA GLY A 249 6.11 2.87 -6.87
C GLY A 249 6.56 1.47 -7.28
N ALA A 250 5.69 0.80 -8.01
CA ALA A 250 5.96 -0.46 -8.69
C ALA A 250 5.61 -0.34 -10.17
N GLN A 251 6.25 -1.20 -10.95
CA GLN A 251 5.93 -1.42 -12.36
C GLN A 251 6.27 -2.86 -12.73
N LEU A 252 5.95 -3.28 -13.96
CA LEU A 252 5.93 -4.69 -14.34
C LEU A 252 7.29 -5.38 -14.15
N ASP A 253 8.40 -4.68 -14.40
CA ASP A 253 9.73 -5.28 -14.26
C ASP A 253 10.11 -5.60 -12.81
N LEU A 254 9.38 -5.06 -11.81
CA LEU A 254 9.54 -5.46 -10.40
C LEU A 254 9.32 -6.98 -10.22
N TYR A 255 8.51 -7.60 -11.07
CA TYR A 255 8.27 -9.05 -11.06
C TYR A 255 9.57 -9.85 -11.24
N TRP A 256 10.59 -9.29 -11.90
CA TRP A 256 11.89 -9.94 -12.04
C TRP A 256 12.57 -10.24 -10.70
N THR A 257 12.27 -9.46 -9.67
CA THR A 257 12.76 -9.64 -8.30
C THR A 257 12.45 -11.03 -7.75
N GLU A 258 11.31 -11.61 -8.10
CA GLU A 258 10.88 -12.94 -7.64
C GLU A 258 11.81 -14.07 -8.12
N PHE A 259 12.53 -13.86 -9.22
CA PHE A 259 13.51 -14.81 -9.74
C PHE A 259 14.93 -14.49 -9.30
N GLN A 260 15.24 -13.20 -9.14
CA GLN A 260 16.57 -12.76 -8.75
C GLN A 260 16.88 -13.08 -7.28
N ILE A 261 15.90 -12.98 -6.37
CA ILE A 261 16.06 -13.31 -4.96
C ILE A 261 16.53 -14.76 -4.73
N PRO A 262 15.92 -15.80 -5.36
CA PRO A 262 16.43 -17.16 -5.32
C PRO A 262 17.92 -17.29 -5.71
N VAL A 263 18.34 -16.59 -6.77
CA VAL A 263 19.73 -16.61 -7.23
C VAL A 263 20.65 -16.05 -6.15
N TRP A 264 20.28 -14.94 -5.52
CA TRP A 264 21.03 -14.36 -4.40
C TRP A 264 21.06 -15.28 -3.17
N ARG A 265 19.94 -15.92 -2.80
CA ARG A 265 19.90 -16.88 -1.68
C ARG A 265 20.72 -18.14 -1.94
N MET A 266 20.79 -18.60 -3.19
CA MET A 266 21.69 -19.70 -3.57
C MET A 266 23.16 -19.28 -3.49
N GLY A 267 23.48 -18.04 -3.85
CA GLY A 267 24.81 -17.46 -3.73
C GLY A 267 25.26 -17.26 -2.28
N SER A 268 24.33 -16.90 -1.39
CA SER A 268 24.58 -16.77 0.05
C SER A 268 23.37 -17.21 0.86
N ARG A 269 23.43 -18.44 1.40
CA ARG A 269 22.32 -19.03 2.19
C ARG A 269 22.06 -18.31 3.50
N THR A 270 23.05 -17.57 4.01
CA THR A 270 22.97 -16.79 5.26
C THR A 270 22.35 -15.42 5.08
N TRP A 271 22.03 -15.01 3.85
CA TRP A 271 21.31 -13.77 3.62
C TRP A 271 19.86 -13.91 4.07
N LYS A 272 19.48 -13.06 5.03
CA LYS A 272 18.13 -13.00 5.59
C LYS A 272 17.29 -12.03 4.78
N LEU A 273 16.57 -12.57 3.80
CA LEU A 273 15.67 -11.76 2.97
C LEU A 273 14.60 -11.05 3.81
N TRP A 274 14.04 -11.72 4.81
CA TRP A 274 12.94 -11.21 5.62
C TRP A 274 13.30 -9.95 6.42
N ASP A 275 14.58 -9.69 6.68
CA ASP A 275 15.05 -8.47 7.34
C ASP A 275 15.28 -7.30 6.35
N ALA A 276 15.33 -7.59 5.04
CA ALA A 276 15.90 -6.68 4.07
C ALA A 276 15.17 -5.34 3.93
N LEU A 277 13.83 -5.32 4.01
CA LEU A 277 13.08 -4.09 3.81
C LEU A 277 13.05 -3.26 5.09
N SER A 278 12.79 -3.88 6.24
CA SER A 278 12.78 -3.20 7.54
C SER A 278 14.16 -2.61 7.87
N GLU A 279 15.25 -3.35 7.68
CA GLU A 279 16.61 -2.86 7.93
C GLU A 279 16.98 -1.69 7.01
N ILE A 280 16.64 -1.77 5.72
CA ILE A 280 16.95 -0.69 4.77
C ILE A 280 16.15 0.57 5.08
N LEU A 281 14.85 0.45 5.38
CA LEU A 281 14.03 1.59 5.76
C LEU A 281 14.51 2.22 7.08
N ALA A 282 15.00 1.41 8.02
CA ALA A 282 15.60 1.91 9.26
C ALA A 282 16.95 2.62 9.00
N GLN A 283 17.83 2.00 8.22
CA GLN A 283 19.16 2.54 7.86
C GLN A 283 19.04 3.87 7.12
N ASP A 284 18.07 3.98 6.22
CA ASP A 284 17.79 5.21 5.49
C ASP A 284 16.92 6.18 6.32
N SER A 285 16.70 5.98 7.61
CA SER A 285 15.92 6.89 8.48
C SER A 285 14.44 7.06 8.11
N ILE A 286 13.91 6.27 7.18
CA ILE A 286 12.50 6.33 6.74
C ILE A 286 11.54 6.08 7.90
N LEU A 287 11.89 5.16 8.81
CA LEU A 287 11.10 4.88 10.01
C LEU A 287 11.00 6.07 10.98
N THR A 288 11.82 7.11 10.82
CA THR A 288 11.75 8.34 11.63
C THR A 288 11.11 9.52 10.88
N GLU A 289 11.12 9.50 9.55
CA GLU A 289 10.59 10.57 8.71
C GLU A 289 9.07 10.50 8.53
N TYR A 290 8.54 9.27 8.51
CA TYR A 290 7.11 8.98 8.34
C TYR A 290 6.47 8.51 9.64
N ASP A 291 5.16 8.68 9.73
CA ASP A 291 4.40 8.16 10.87
C ASP A 291 3.94 6.74 10.58
N ILE A 292 3.47 6.47 9.36
CA ILE A 292 2.90 5.18 8.94
C ILE A 292 3.43 4.83 7.56
N ILE A 293 3.79 3.56 7.37
CA ILE A 293 4.20 3.01 6.08
C ILE A 293 3.19 1.94 5.68
N PHE A 294 2.55 2.07 4.52
CA PHE A 294 1.63 1.06 3.99
C PHE A 294 2.29 0.27 2.86
N LEU A 295 2.25 -1.06 2.95
CA LEU A 295 2.74 -1.96 1.91
C LEU A 295 1.56 -2.61 1.17
N ASP A 296 1.49 -2.42 -0.15
CA ASP A 296 0.57 -3.16 -1.02
C ASP A 296 1.30 -4.37 -1.62
N THR A 297 0.79 -5.58 -1.39
CA THR A 297 1.48 -6.82 -1.79
C THR A 297 0.82 -7.50 -2.98
N PRO A 298 1.59 -8.24 -3.79
CA PRO A 298 1.03 -9.04 -4.88
C PRO A 298 0.12 -10.15 -4.32
N PRO A 299 -0.82 -10.69 -5.11
CA PRO A 299 -1.77 -11.71 -4.66
C PRO A 299 -1.13 -13.09 -4.40
N ALA A 300 0.14 -13.28 -4.73
CA ALA A 300 0.87 -14.52 -4.52
C ALA A 300 1.76 -14.42 -3.28
N LEU A 301 1.98 -15.54 -2.58
CA LEU A 301 2.97 -15.61 -1.50
C LEU A 301 4.38 -15.83 -2.08
N GLY A 302 4.85 -14.84 -2.84
CA GLY A 302 6.22 -14.76 -3.35
C GLY A 302 7.20 -14.17 -2.34
N TYR A 303 8.45 -14.00 -2.76
CA TYR A 303 9.51 -13.42 -1.95
C TYR A 303 9.26 -11.97 -1.57
N LEU A 304 8.65 -11.17 -2.46
CA LEU A 304 8.26 -9.78 -2.15
C LEU A 304 7.17 -9.75 -1.07
N THR A 305 6.20 -10.65 -1.14
CA THR A 305 5.13 -10.75 -0.13
C THR A 305 5.68 -11.22 1.21
N ILE A 306 6.58 -12.22 1.22
CA ILE A 306 7.23 -12.69 2.45
C ILE A 306 8.03 -11.55 3.10
N ASN A 307 8.80 -10.82 2.32
CA ASN A 307 9.59 -9.69 2.82
C ASN A 307 8.70 -8.55 3.34
N GLY A 308 7.61 -8.20 2.65
CA GLY A 308 6.65 -7.21 3.12
C GLY A 308 5.87 -7.65 4.37
N LEU A 309 5.56 -8.93 4.51
CA LEU A 309 4.92 -9.48 5.71
C LEU A 309 5.87 -9.54 6.90
N ALA A 310 7.14 -9.92 6.67
CA ALA A 310 8.17 -9.95 7.71
C ALA A 310 8.51 -8.54 8.23
N ALA A 311 8.45 -7.53 7.37
CA ALA A 311 8.66 -6.14 7.76
C ALA A 311 7.45 -5.50 8.47
N ALA A 312 6.28 -6.15 8.46
CA ALA A 312 5.04 -5.55 8.97
C ALA A 312 4.95 -5.59 10.49
N ASP A 313 4.50 -4.51 11.11
CA ASP A 313 3.98 -4.53 12.48
C ASP A 313 2.52 -5.00 12.49
N ILE A 314 1.72 -4.53 11.52
CA ILE A 314 0.29 -4.84 11.43
C ILE A 314 0.00 -5.48 10.08
N VAL A 315 -0.65 -6.64 10.08
CA VAL A 315 -1.10 -7.33 8.86
C VAL A 315 -2.62 -7.26 8.76
N LEU A 316 -3.11 -6.72 7.64
CA LEU A 316 -4.52 -6.67 7.30
C LEU A 316 -4.82 -7.61 6.14
N VAL A 317 -5.84 -8.46 6.30
CA VAL A 317 -6.26 -9.46 5.31
C VAL A 317 -7.68 -9.15 4.82
N PRO A 318 -7.83 -8.44 3.68
CA PRO A 318 -9.13 -8.21 3.09
C PRO A 318 -9.77 -9.51 2.63
N THR A 319 -11.02 -9.71 2.99
CA THR A 319 -11.82 -10.88 2.63
C THR A 319 -13.27 -10.49 2.40
N GLY A 320 -14.00 -11.20 1.55
CA GLY A 320 -15.42 -10.97 1.33
C GLY A 320 -16.28 -11.98 2.07
N ALA A 321 -17.53 -11.60 2.34
CA ALA A 321 -18.50 -12.42 3.05
C ALA A 321 -19.15 -13.47 2.12
N ASN A 322 -18.34 -14.33 1.50
CA ASN A 322 -18.81 -15.51 0.75
C ASN A 322 -17.91 -16.72 1.03
N PHE A 323 -18.43 -17.92 0.77
CA PHE A 323 -17.74 -19.17 1.10
C PHE A 323 -16.37 -19.30 0.43
N LEU A 324 -16.26 -18.97 -0.87
CA LEU A 324 -15.00 -19.11 -1.62
C LEU A 324 -13.92 -18.17 -1.09
N GLU A 325 -14.29 -16.94 -0.72
CA GLU A 325 -13.36 -15.97 -0.15
C GLU A 325 -12.97 -16.33 1.28
N PHE A 326 -13.90 -16.85 2.08
CA PHE A 326 -13.59 -17.37 3.41
C PHE A 326 -12.64 -18.59 3.37
N ASP A 327 -12.91 -19.59 2.51
CA ASP A 327 -12.02 -20.74 2.29
C ASP A 327 -10.63 -20.30 1.83
N SER A 328 -10.57 -19.35 0.88
CA SER A 328 -9.29 -18.80 0.41
C SER A 328 -8.54 -18.05 1.52
N THR A 329 -9.25 -17.41 2.45
CA THR A 329 -8.66 -16.70 3.59
C THR A 329 -8.08 -17.68 4.61
N GLY A 330 -8.78 -18.78 4.90
CA GLY A 330 -8.26 -19.84 5.76
C GLY A 330 -6.97 -20.45 5.20
N ARG A 331 -6.97 -20.81 3.91
CA ARG A 331 -5.77 -21.32 3.22
C ARG A 331 -4.61 -20.33 3.21
N PHE A 332 -4.91 -19.03 3.16
CA PHE A 332 -3.89 -18.00 3.24
C PHE A 332 -3.21 -18.01 4.61
N PHE A 333 -3.97 -18.07 5.71
CA PHE A 333 -3.41 -18.19 7.05
C PHE A 333 -2.60 -19.48 7.24
N ASP A 334 -3.07 -20.62 6.73
CA ASP A 334 -2.32 -21.88 6.75
C ASP A 334 -0.98 -21.76 6.02
N MET A 335 -0.98 -21.08 4.87
CA MET A 335 0.21 -20.84 4.07
C MET A 335 1.18 -19.89 4.76
N LEU A 336 0.68 -18.82 5.41
CA LEU A 336 1.49 -17.91 6.23
C LEU A 336 2.18 -18.67 7.37
N HIS A 337 1.41 -19.42 8.16
CA HIS A 337 1.93 -20.24 9.25
C HIS A 337 3.02 -21.20 8.73
N SER A 338 2.71 -21.98 7.70
CA SER A 338 3.65 -22.97 7.15
C SER A 338 4.94 -22.34 6.61
N THR A 339 4.84 -21.14 6.03
CA THR A 339 5.99 -20.44 5.45
C THR A 339 6.90 -19.86 6.54
N PHE A 340 6.33 -19.12 7.50
CA PHE A 340 7.11 -18.49 8.56
C PHE A 340 7.67 -19.52 9.55
N ALA A 341 6.88 -20.52 9.95
CA ALA A 341 7.37 -21.60 10.81
C ALA A 341 8.53 -22.38 10.17
N SER A 342 8.47 -22.63 8.86
CA SER A 342 9.56 -23.28 8.13
C SER A 342 10.84 -22.43 8.10
N ILE A 343 10.70 -21.10 8.00
CA ILE A 343 11.85 -20.18 8.08
C ILE A 343 12.44 -20.17 9.49
N GLU A 344 11.60 -20.05 10.53
CA GLU A 344 12.02 -20.12 11.93
C GLU A 344 12.77 -21.42 12.21
N ASP A 345 12.19 -22.57 11.85
CA ASP A 345 12.82 -23.87 12.04
C ASP A 345 14.18 -23.95 11.34
N ALA A 346 14.27 -23.48 10.09
CA ALA A 346 15.51 -23.52 9.33
C ALA A 346 16.62 -22.63 9.95
N GLU A 347 16.27 -21.42 10.38
CA GLU A 347 17.24 -20.47 10.98
C GLU A 347 17.61 -20.86 12.41
N ASN A 348 16.66 -21.41 13.17
CA ASN A 348 16.85 -21.75 14.58
C ASN A 348 17.65 -23.02 14.80
N VAL A 349 17.80 -23.89 13.79
CA VAL A 349 18.75 -25.02 13.87
C VAL A 349 20.16 -24.51 14.17
N ALA A 350 20.61 -23.47 13.46
CA ALA A 350 21.92 -22.89 13.68
C ALA A 350 21.98 -22.09 15.00
N ALA A 351 20.93 -21.32 15.32
CA ALA A 351 20.86 -20.54 16.56
C ALA A 351 20.95 -21.44 17.80
N ARG A 352 20.17 -22.53 17.85
CA ARG A 352 20.18 -23.53 18.94
C ARG A 352 21.55 -24.18 19.10
N ALA A 353 22.20 -24.55 17.99
CA ALA A 353 23.54 -25.15 18.03
C ALA A 353 24.60 -24.20 18.60
N LEU A 354 24.42 -22.89 18.43
CA LEU A 354 25.34 -21.85 18.91
C LEU A 354 24.93 -21.25 20.26
N GLY A 355 23.80 -21.65 20.84
CA GLY A 355 23.22 -21.02 22.04
C GLY A 355 22.85 -19.54 21.83
N ALA A 356 22.58 -19.16 20.58
CA ALA A 356 22.16 -17.81 20.22
C ALA A 356 20.63 -17.66 20.37
N GLU A 357 20.17 -16.42 20.38
CA GLU A 357 18.74 -16.10 20.37
C GLU A 357 18.07 -16.66 19.11
N GLU A 358 16.92 -17.31 19.30
CA GLU A 358 16.13 -17.87 18.21
C GLU A 358 15.36 -16.76 17.48
N LEU A 359 15.30 -16.86 16.16
CA LEU A 359 14.42 -16.06 15.32
C LEU A 359 12.97 -16.45 15.63
N GLN A 360 12.16 -15.45 15.94
CA GLN A 360 10.71 -15.58 16.06
C GLN A 360 10.07 -14.39 15.35
N PHE A 361 9.16 -14.65 14.41
CA PHE A 361 8.39 -13.59 13.78
C PHE A 361 7.27 -13.14 14.71
N GLU A 362 7.18 -11.84 14.90
CA GLU A 362 6.17 -11.21 15.75
C GLU A 362 5.45 -10.12 14.96
N TRP A 363 4.13 -10.05 15.16
CA TRP A 363 3.28 -9.00 14.61
C TRP A 363 2.44 -8.43 15.74
N ASP A 364 2.26 -7.12 15.75
CA ASP A 364 1.45 -6.42 16.75
C ASP A 364 -0.03 -6.76 16.62
N ALA A 365 -0.48 -6.97 15.37
CA ALA A 365 -1.83 -7.37 15.05
C ALA A 365 -1.88 -8.05 13.68
N VAL A 366 -2.63 -9.14 13.60
CA VAL A 366 -3.01 -9.78 12.34
C VAL A 366 -4.53 -9.85 12.30
N CYS A 367 -5.14 -9.12 11.38
CA CYS A 367 -6.60 -8.99 11.34
C CYS A 367 -7.19 -9.22 9.95
N ALA A 368 -8.34 -9.88 9.90
CA ALA A 368 -9.16 -9.98 8.70
C ALA A 368 -10.12 -8.78 8.63
N LEU A 369 -10.35 -8.25 7.43
CA LEU A 369 -11.29 -7.18 7.17
C LEU A 369 -12.33 -7.63 6.15
N LEU A 370 -13.61 -7.60 6.53
CA LEU A 370 -14.68 -7.83 5.56
C LEU A 370 -14.80 -6.62 4.63
N THR A 371 -14.63 -6.84 3.33
CA THR A 371 -14.73 -5.81 2.29
C THR A 371 -15.85 -6.12 1.31
N ARG A 372 -16.31 -5.08 0.59
CA ARG A 372 -17.38 -5.17 -0.42
C ARG A 372 -18.63 -5.85 0.15
N TYR A 373 -18.92 -5.56 1.42
CA TYR A 373 -20.00 -6.20 2.15
C TYR A 373 -21.35 -5.70 1.65
N ASP A 374 -22.27 -6.63 1.35
CA ASP A 374 -23.67 -6.33 1.09
C ASP A 374 -24.51 -6.95 2.22
N LYS A 375 -24.99 -6.08 3.12
CA LYS A 375 -25.82 -6.48 4.26
C LYS A 375 -27.06 -7.29 3.85
N ASN A 376 -27.66 -7.01 2.69
CA ASN A 376 -28.88 -7.69 2.25
C ASN A 376 -28.62 -9.14 1.82
N GLN A 377 -27.41 -9.44 1.34
CA GLN A 377 -27.07 -10.73 0.76
C GLN A 377 -26.14 -11.58 1.64
N GLN A 378 -25.33 -10.94 2.48
CA GLN A 378 -24.16 -11.58 3.09
C GLN A 378 -24.19 -11.59 4.63
N SER A 379 -25.29 -11.17 5.26
CA SER A 379 -25.40 -11.10 6.73
C SER A 379 -25.17 -12.44 7.43
N GLU A 380 -25.73 -13.53 6.91
CA GLU A 380 -25.59 -14.86 7.50
C GLU A 380 -24.13 -15.34 7.46
N MET A 381 -23.51 -15.29 6.27
CA MET A 381 -22.11 -15.66 6.09
C MET A 381 -21.17 -14.80 6.94
N ALA A 382 -21.38 -13.48 6.99
CA ALA A 382 -20.53 -12.60 7.79
C ALA A 382 -20.63 -12.88 9.31
N ASN A 383 -21.81 -13.25 9.81
CA ASN A 383 -21.97 -13.66 11.21
C ASN A 383 -21.29 -15.01 11.49
N LEU A 384 -21.35 -15.94 10.54
CA LEU A 384 -20.64 -17.21 10.64
C LEU A 384 -19.12 -16.99 10.69
N ILE A 385 -18.56 -16.17 9.79
CA ILE A 385 -17.14 -15.81 9.78
C ILE A 385 -16.74 -15.19 11.13
N GLN A 386 -17.53 -14.25 11.66
CA GLN A 386 -17.26 -13.63 12.97
C GLN A 386 -17.23 -14.66 14.11
N SER A 387 -18.06 -15.70 14.05
CA SER A 387 -18.08 -16.76 15.07
C SER A 387 -16.82 -17.65 15.04
N TYR A 388 -16.19 -17.81 13.87
CA TYR A 388 -14.96 -18.58 13.71
C TYR A 388 -13.69 -17.74 13.94
N LEU A 389 -13.75 -16.43 13.69
CA LEU A 389 -12.62 -15.50 13.81
C LEU A 389 -12.92 -14.36 14.80
N PRO A 390 -13.28 -14.63 16.06
CA PRO A 390 -13.75 -13.59 16.98
C PRO A 390 -12.68 -12.55 17.32
N GLU A 391 -11.41 -12.96 17.38
CA GLU A 391 -10.27 -12.09 17.73
C GLU A 391 -9.57 -11.52 16.49
N THR A 392 -9.62 -12.24 15.37
CA THR A 392 -8.94 -11.87 14.13
C THR A 392 -9.81 -10.95 13.26
N LEU A 393 -11.14 -11.09 13.26
CA LEU A 393 -12.00 -10.29 12.40
C LEU A 393 -12.21 -8.89 12.98
N LEU A 394 -11.90 -7.85 12.20
CA LEU A 394 -12.19 -6.47 12.58
C LEU A 394 -13.69 -6.27 12.81
N PRO A 395 -14.08 -5.46 13.81
CA PRO A 395 -15.48 -5.33 14.23
C PRO A 395 -16.37 -4.67 13.17
N TYR A 396 -15.78 -3.93 12.22
CA TYR A 396 -16.50 -3.23 11.17
C TYR A 396 -16.38 -3.97 9.84
N ARG A 397 -17.51 -4.00 9.11
CA ARG A 397 -17.62 -4.58 7.78
C ARG A 397 -17.67 -3.42 6.79
N GLN A 398 -16.71 -3.37 5.86
CA GLN A 398 -16.66 -2.30 4.88
C GLN A 398 -17.69 -2.59 3.78
N ASP A 399 -18.75 -1.79 3.74
CA ASP A 399 -19.84 -1.89 2.77
C ASP A 399 -19.33 -1.64 1.35
N PHE A 400 -19.98 -2.29 0.38
CA PHE A 400 -19.84 -1.89 -1.00
C PHE A 400 -20.46 -0.50 -1.22
N THR A 401 -19.75 0.39 -1.91
CA THR A 401 -20.27 1.71 -2.28
C THR A 401 -20.07 1.96 -3.77
N ALA A 402 -21.15 2.38 -4.45
CA ALA A 402 -21.11 2.78 -5.85
C ALA A 402 -20.31 4.09 -6.08
N LEU A 403 -20.00 4.83 -5.00
CA LEU A 403 -19.11 5.99 -5.05
C LEU A 403 -17.66 5.60 -5.35
N ILE A 404 -17.34 4.31 -5.18
CA ILE A 404 -16.05 3.73 -5.55
C ILE A 404 -16.29 2.93 -6.82
N GLY A 405 -15.96 3.54 -7.95
CA GLY A 405 -16.16 2.99 -9.28
C GLY A 405 -15.46 3.83 -10.32
N GLN A 406 -15.23 3.27 -11.50
CA GLN A 406 -14.54 3.89 -12.64
C GLN A 406 -15.24 5.19 -13.08
N ALA A 407 -14.92 6.31 -12.44
CA ALA A 407 -15.21 7.63 -12.98
C ALA A 407 -14.22 7.87 -14.15
N GLY A 408 -14.48 7.24 -15.29
CA GLY A 408 -13.57 7.24 -16.44
C GLY A 408 -12.29 6.41 -16.23
N GLU A 409 -11.28 6.64 -17.08
CA GLU A 409 -9.98 5.95 -17.08
C GLU A 409 -9.14 6.16 -15.80
N GLN A 410 -9.64 6.88 -14.80
CA GLN A 410 -8.92 7.18 -13.55
C GLN A 410 -9.61 6.58 -12.33
N VAL A 411 -8.86 5.76 -11.58
CA VAL A 411 -9.29 5.20 -10.29
C VAL A 411 -9.17 6.30 -9.22
N SER A 412 -10.30 6.87 -8.81
CA SER A 412 -10.36 7.85 -7.71
C SER A 412 -10.94 7.20 -6.46
N GLY A 413 -10.29 7.43 -5.30
CA GLY A 413 -10.79 6.96 -4.01
C GLY A 413 -11.96 7.80 -3.49
N ILE A 414 -12.73 7.29 -2.51
CA ILE A 414 -13.88 8.01 -1.91
C ILE A 414 -13.50 9.39 -1.35
N TYR A 415 -12.26 9.53 -0.89
CA TYR A 415 -11.76 10.77 -0.29
C TYR A 415 -11.38 11.83 -1.34
N GLU A 416 -11.15 11.39 -2.58
CA GLU A 416 -10.84 12.23 -3.74
C GLU A 416 -12.10 12.69 -4.47
N ALA A 417 -13.23 12.01 -4.23
CA ALA A 417 -14.53 12.37 -4.76
C ALA A 417 -15.04 13.70 -4.16
N ASP A 418 -15.49 14.63 -5.00
CA ASP A 418 -16.13 15.87 -4.56
C ASP A 418 -17.56 15.58 -4.14
N TYR A 419 -17.94 15.94 -2.91
CA TYR A 419 -19.28 15.68 -2.40
C TYR A 419 -20.37 16.42 -3.19
N ARG A 420 -20.03 17.46 -3.97
CA ARG A 420 -20.95 18.20 -4.83
C ARG A 420 -21.47 17.37 -6.00
N ASP A 421 -20.73 16.35 -6.41
CA ASP A 421 -21.12 15.45 -7.50
C ASP A 421 -22.18 14.42 -7.06
N PHE A 422 -22.49 14.39 -5.76
CA PHE A 422 -23.38 13.41 -5.16
C PHE A 422 -24.45 14.07 -4.29
N ASN A 423 -25.52 13.33 -4.02
CA ASN A 423 -26.38 13.69 -2.90
C ASN A 423 -25.57 13.63 -1.59
N ARG A 424 -25.67 14.68 -0.77
CA ARG A 424 -24.91 14.81 0.48
C ARG A 424 -25.11 13.62 1.44
N GLU A 425 -26.31 13.08 1.56
CA GLU A 425 -26.56 11.91 2.42
C GLU A 425 -25.91 10.65 1.88
N THR A 426 -25.92 10.48 0.56
CA THR A 426 -25.22 9.38 -0.13
C THR A 426 -23.72 9.49 0.09
N TYR A 427 -23.13 10.68 -0.07
CA TYR A 427 -21.72 10.92 0.20
C TYR A 427 -21.35 10.60 1.65
N ILE A 428 -22.12 11.14 2.62
CA ILE A 428 -21.87 10.89 4.05
C ILE A 428 -21.91 9.38 4.36
N ARG A 429 -22.92 8.67 3.84
CA ARG A 429 -23.09 7.23 4.06
C ARG A 429 -21.98 6.41 3.42
N GLY A 430 -21.67 6.69 2.15
CA GLY A 430 -20.65 5.96 1.42
C GLY A 430 -19.23 6.22 1.91
N ARG A 431 -18.97 7.40 2.50
CA ARG A 431 -17.72 7.70 3.20
C ARG A 431 -17.65 7.04 4.59
N ALA A 432 -18.76 7.01 5.33
CA ALA A 432 -18.79 6.52 6.71
C ALA A 432 -18.22 5.11 6.86
N THR A 433 -18.47 4.22 5.89
CA THR A 433 -17.92 2.85 5.95
C THR A 433 -16.38 2.82 5.92
N PHE A 434 -15.73 3.74 5.18
CA PHE A 434 -14.27 3.85 5.15
C PHE A 434 -13.73 4.53 6.41
N ASP A 435 -14.43 5.55 6.91
CA ASP A 435 -14.09 6.19 8.18
C ASP A 435 -14.16 5.18 9.36
N GLU A 436 -15.13 4.26 9.35
CA GLU A 436 -15.28 3.18 10.34
C GLU A 436 -14.17 2.13 10.23
N THR A 437 -13.83 1.69 9.02
CA THR A 437 -12.67 0.82 8.77
C THR A 437 -11.38 1.45 9.27
N TYR A 438 -11.16 2.73 8.95
CA TYR A 438 -10.01 3.47 9.45
C TYR A 438 -10.02 3.59 10.98
N ALA A 439 -11.17 3.81 11.62
CA ALA A 439 -11.26 3.85 13.07
C ALA A 439 -10.89 2.50 13.73
N ALA A 440 -11.27 1.37 13.13
CA ALA A 440 -10.84 0.05 13.58
C ALA A 440 -9.32 -0.11 13.48
N PHE A 441 -8.75 0.21 12.33
CA PHE A 441 -7.30 0.18 12.11
C PHE A 441 -6.56 1.11 13.08
N LYS A 442 -7.02 2.35 13.25
CA LYS A 442 -6.40 3.36 14.11
C LYS A 442 -6.35 2.87 15.57
N ARG A 443 -7.33 2.11 16.06
CA ARG A 443 -7.26 1.52 17.41
C ARG A 443 -6.10 0.54 17.55
N LEU A 444 -5.85 -0.30 16.53
CA LEU A 444 -4.69 -1.21 16.52
C LEU A 444 -3.39 -0.42 16.51
N LEU A 445 -3.30 0.59 15.63
CA LEU A 445 -2.13 1.45 15.50
C LEU A 445 -1.77 2.16 16.81
N LEU A 446 -2.75 2.80 17.46
CA LEU A 446 -2.55 3.49 18.72
C LEU A 446 -2.21 2.52 19.86
N GLY A 447 -2.87 1.37 19.90
CA GLY A 447 -2.61 0.33 20.90
C GLY A 447 -1.19 -0.23 20.80
N SER A 448 -0.75 -0.51 19.58
CA SER A 448 0.62 -0.94 19.26
C SER A 448 1.66 0.08 19.75
N TRP A 449 1.55 1.35 19.33
CA TRP A 449 2.47 2.38 19.80
C TRP A 449 2.46 2.58 21.31
N ARG A 450 1.28 2.54 21.95
CA ARG A 450 1.21 2.73 23.40
C ARG A 450 1.85 1.56 24.15
N ARG A 451 1.67 0.33 23.68
CA ARG A 451 2.33 -0.85 24.25
C ARG A 451 3.86 -0.72 24.15
N ASP A 452 4.36 -0.32 22.98
CA ASP A 452 5.80 -0.14 22.74
C ASP A 452 6.39 1.01 23.56
N GLU A 453 5.64 2.11 23.74
CA GLU A 453 6.05 3.24 24.57
C GLU A 453 6.19 2.81 26.04
N VAL A 454 5.22 2.06 26.58
CA VAL A 454 5.26 1.54 27.95
C VAL A 454 6.41 0.54 28.14
N ALA A 455 6.68 -0.31 27.15
CA ALA A 455 7.81 -1.23 27.18
C ALA A 455 9.16 -0.49 27.17
N MET A 456 9.28 0.57 26.35
CA MET A 456 10.48 1.42 26.30
C MET A 456 10.68 2.22 27.60
N GLU A 457 9.60 2.66 28.25
CA GLU A 457 9.66 3.32 29.57
C GLU A 457 10.13 2.33 30.65
N SER A 458 9.56 1.13 30.67
CA SER A 458 9.85 0.09 31.68
C SER A 458 11.28 -0.49 31.59
N SER A 459 11.92 -0.41 30.42
CA SER A 459 13.31 -0.87 30.21
C SER A 459 14.37 0.18 30.59
N LYS A 460 13.96 1.42 30.87
CA LYS A 460 14.84 2.49 31.33
C LYS A 460 14.92 2.60 32.86
N GLU A 461 13.95 2.04 33.57
CA GLU A 461 13.93 1.87 35.03
C GLU A 461 14.73 0.63 35.45
#